data_AF-A0A6G0W4G4-F1
#
_entry.id   AF-A0A6G0W4G4-F1
#
_cell.length_a   1.000
_cell.length_b   1.000
_cell.length_c   1.000
_cell.angle_alpha   90.00
_cell.angle_beta   90.00
_cell.angle_gamma   90.00
#
_symmetry.space_group_name_H-M   'P 1'
#
loop_
_entity.id
_entity.type
_entity.pdbx_description
1 polymer ?
#
loop_
_entity_poly.entity_id
_entity_poly.type
_entity_poly.pdbx_seq_one_letter_code
_entity_poly.pdbx_strand_id
1 'polypeptide(L)'
;MEFNKPDPLKMTGNLAKNFRNFRQQLQIYFDATESHTKKEATQVAILLTIWVRMAYCIPRRNKTMELYQFFTRKQLDGEPFDKFYSDLHKEIQARLLREELTLEKTVKHCQITEQSEVN
;
A
#
# COMPACT_ATOMS: atom_id res chain seq x y z
N MET A 1 -24.27 -22.73 5.48
CA MET A 1 -22.91 -22.46 6.02
C MET A 1 -22.26 -21.45 5.10
N GLU A 2 -21.99 -20.23 5.57
CA GLU A 2 -21.13 -19.31 4.83
C GLU A 2 -19.70 -19.86 4.91
N PHE A 3 -19.20 -20.39 3.79
CA PHE A 3 -17.86 -20.93 3.73
C PHE A 3 -16.89 -19.76 3.85
N ASN A 4 -16.16 -19.67 4.98
CA ASN A 4 -15.20 -18.60 5.25
C ASN A 4 -14.13 -18.59 4.15
N LYS A 5 -14.26 -17.67 3.19
CA LYS A 5 -13.29 -17.49 2.11
C LYS A 5 -11.95 -17.05 2.73
N PRO A 6 -10.82 -17.59 2.26
CA PRO A 6 -9.52 -17.25 2.81
C PRO A 6 -9.24 -15.75 2.63
N ASP A 7 -8.55 -15.19 3.62
CA ASP A 7 -8.23 -13.78 3.63
C ASP A 7 -7.22 -13.43 2.52
N PRO A 8 -7.29 -12.18 2.02
CA PRO A 8 -6.35 -11.70 1.04
C PRO A 8 -4.89 -11.73 1.55
N LEU A 9 -3.93 -12.02 0.66
CA LEU A 9 -2.51 -11.93 0.95
C LEU A 9 -2.17 -10.51 1.43
N LYS A 10 -1.70 -10.40 2.67
CA LYS A 10 -1.26 -9.13 3.25
C LYS A 10 0.09 -8.74 2.65
N MET A 11 0.14 -7.61 1.94
CA MET A 11 1.38 -7.07 1.34
C MET A 11 2.16 -6.15 2.28
N THR A 12 1.71 -5.98 3.53
CA THR A 12 2.32 -5.12 4.54
C THR A 12 3.08 -5.93 5.60
N GLY A 13 4.23 -5.41 6.06
CA GLY A 13 5.08 -6.08 7.05
C GLY A 13 5.96 -7.18 6.43
N ASN A 14 6.12 -8.31 7.13
CA ASN A 14 6.97 -9.41 6.68
C ASN A 14 6.29 -10.22 5.57
N LEU A 15 6.66 -9.95 4.32
CA LEU A 15 6.08 -10.57 3.13
C LEU A 15 6.25 -12.11 3.12
N ALA A 16 7.39 -12.62 3.59
CA ALA A 16 7.67 -14.06 3.60
C ALA A 16 6.74 -14.82 4.57
N LYS A 17 6.50 -14.26 5.76
CA LYS A 17 5.55 -14.82 6.73
C LYS A 17 4.12 -14.75 6.21
N ASN A 18 3.74 -13.63 5.59
CA ASN A 18 2.41 -13.45 5.01
C ASN A 18 2.14 -14.44 3.87
N PHE A 19 3.13 -14.70 3.01
CA PHE A 19 3.02 -15.68 1.94
C PHE A 19 2.86 -17.11 2.47
N ARG A 20 3.60 -17.47 3.53
CA ARG A 20 3.44 -18.79 4.21
C ARG A 20 2.02 -18.96 4.75
N ASN A 21 1.49 -17.94 5.44
CA ASN A 21 0.14 -17.97 6.01
C ASN A 21 -0.93 -18.06 4.92
N PHE A 22 -0.78 -17.28 3.84
CA PHE A 22 -1.71 -17.30 2.71
C PHE A 22 -1.72 -18.67 2.03
N ARG A 23 -0.55 -19.27 1.78
CA ARG A 23 -0.45 -20.62 1.21
C ARG A 23 -1.17 -21.66 2.07
N GLN A 24 -1.00 -21.59 3.39
CA GLN A 24 -1.65 -22.50 4.32
C GLN A 24 -3.19 -22.34 4.31
N GLN A 25 -3.69 -21.10 4.32
CA GLN A 25 -5.13 -20.84 4.24
C GLN A 25 -5.73 -21.28 2.91
N LEU A 26 -5.01 -21.06 1.81
CA LEU A 26 -5.41 -21.51 0.48
C LEU A 26 -5.51 -23.03 0.46
N GLN A 27 -4.52 -23.74 0.99
CA GLN A 27 -4.54 -25.21 1.06
C GLN A 27 -5.73 -25.74 1.85
N ILE A 28 -6.00 -25.19 3.04
CA ILE A 28 -7.18 -25.56 3.86
C ILE A 28 -8.48 -25.35 3.08
N TYR A 29 -8.58 -24.25 2.31
CA TYR A 29 -9.75 -23.98 1.48
C TYR A 29 -9.89 -24.97 0.31
N PHE A 30 -8.79 -25.37 -0.33
CA PHE A 30 -8.80 -26.37 -1.39
C PHE A 30 -9.22 -27.75 -0.88
N ASP A 31 -8.76 -28.13 0.31
CA ASP A 31 -9.10 -29.39 0.97
C ASP A 31 -10.58 -29.38 1.38
N ALA A 32 -11.04 -28.32 2.03
CA ALA A 32 -12.40 -28.24 2.56
C ALA A 32 -13.48 -28.00 1.48
N THR A 33 -13.13 -27.46 0.31
CA THR A 33 -14.06 -27.31 -0.83
C THR A 33 -13.99 -28.45 -1.84
N GLU A 34 -13.19 -29.48 -1.56
CA GLU A 34 -12.86 -30.59 -2.45
C GLU A 34 -12.43 -30.12 -3.85
N SER A 35 -11.92 -28.89 -3.97
CA SER A 35 -11.62 -28.28 -5.26
C SER A 35 -10.39 -28.90 -5.94
N HIS A 36 -9.64 -29.75 -5.22
CA HIS A 36 -8.56 -30.58 -5.76
C HIS A 36 -9.06 -31.61 -6.80
N THR A 37 -10.34 -31.99 -6.77
CA THR A 37 -10.94 -32.92 -7.74
C THR A 37 -11.46 -32.24 -9.01
N LYS A 38 -11.50 -30.89 -9.02
CA LYS A 38 -12.01 -30.10 -10.15
C LYS A 38 -10.95 -29.97 -11.24
N LYS A 39 -11.40 -29.67 -12.47
CA LYS A 39 -10.51 -29.39 -13.60
C LYS A 39 -9.55 -28.25 -13.26
N GLU A 40 -8.31 -28.33 -13.74
CA GLU A 40 -7.27 -27.32 -13.51
C GLU A 40 -7.74 -25.89 -13.85
N ALA A 41 -8.47 -25.71 -14.95
CA ALA A 41 -9.03 -24.41 -15.34
C ALA A 41 -9.95 -23.81 -14.26
N THR A 42 -10.72 -24.64 -13.55
CA THR A 42 -11.58 -24.21 -12.45
C THR A 42 -10.76 -23.89 -11.20
N GLN A 43 -9.70 -24.66 -10.93
CA GLN A 43 -8.77 -24.38 -9.83
C GLN A 43 -8.05 -23.04 -10.03
N VAL A 44 -7.59 -22.79 -11.26
CA VAL A 44 -6.98 -21.51 -11.67
C VAL A 44 -7.99 -20.37 -11.56
N ALA A 45 -9.24 -20.56 -11.98
CA ALA A 45 -10.28 -19.54 -11.83
C ALA A 45 -10.60 -19.22 -10.36
N ILE A 46 -10.61 -20.22 -9.48
CA ILE A 46 -10.77 -20.04 -8.03
C ILE A 46 -9.59 -19.26 -7.46
N LEU A 47 -8.36 -19.64 -7.82
CA LEU A 47 -7.14 -18.96 -7.39
C LEU A 47 -7.13 -17.51 -7.86
N LEU A 48 -7.45 -17.26 -9.14
CA LEU A 48 -7.56 -15.92 -9.72
C LEU A 48 -8.63 -15.11 -9.02
N THR A 49 -9.78 -15.69 -8.65
CA THR A 49 -10.83 -14.98 -7.90
C THR A 49 -10.33 -14.52 -6.53
N ILE A 50 -9.55 -15.36 -5.85
CA ILE A 50 -8.94 -15.03 -4.54
C ILE A 50 -7.85 -13.96 -4.72
N TRP A 51 -7.03 -14.05 -5.78
CA TRP A 51 -5.95 -13.12 -6.09
C TRP A 51 -6.44 -11.76 -6.63
N VAL A 52 -7.46 -11.72 -7.48
CA VAL A 52 -8.00 -10.49 -8.08
C VAL A 52 -8.61 -9.58 -7.02
N ARG A 53 -9.09 -10.14 -5.89
CA ARG A 53 -9.42 -9.37 -4.67
C ARG A 53 -8.21 -8.58 -4.12
N MET A 54 -6.97 -8.97 -4.40
CA MET A 54 -5.77 -8.18 -4.07
C MET A 54 -5.67 -6.95 -4.97
N ALA A 55 -5.89 -7.13 -6.27
CA ALA A 55 -5.60 -6.12 -7.28
C ALA A 55 -6.61 -4.96 -7.26
N TYR A 56 -7.88 -5.23 -6.93
CA TYR A 56 -8.92 -4.20 -6.85
C TYR A 56 -9.00 -3.49 -5.49
N CYS A 57 -8.41 -4.05 -4.41
CA CYS A 57 -8.47 -3.48 -3.06
C CYS A 57 -7.11 -3.03 -2.48
N ILE A 58 -6.11 -2.79 -3.33
CA ILE A 58 -5.05 -1.86 -2.96
C ILE A 58 -5.49 -0.52 -3.56
N PRO A 59 -5.93 0.47 -2.75
CA PRO A 59 -6.08 1.82 -3.26
C PRO A 59 -4.77 2.16 -3.94
N ARG A 60 -4.79 2.38 -5.26
CA ARG A 60 -3.61 2.90 -5.96
C ARG A 60 -3.27 4.18 -5.22
N ARG A 61 -2.17 4.15 -4.45
CA ARG A 61 -1.76 5.31 -3.67
C ARG A 61 -1.55 6.43 -4.67
N ASN A 62 -2.47 7.39 -4.65
CA ASN A 62 -2.45 8.47 -5.62
C ASN A 62 -1.31 9.38 -5.20
N LYS A 63 -0.22 9.31 -5.96
CA LYS A 63 0.98 10.09 -5.72
C LYS A 63 0.68 11.58 -5.58
N THR A 64 -0.28 12.10 -6.36
CA THR A 64 -0.75 13.50 -6.25
C THR A 64 -1.38 13.78 -4.89
N MET A 65 -2.24 12.88 -4.38
CA MET A 65 -2.87 13.04 -3.07
C MET A 65 -1.87 12.92 -1.93
N GLU A 66 -0.92 11.98 -2.02
CA GLU A 66 0.10 11.85 -0.98
C GLU A 66 1.05 13.06 -0.98
N LEU A 67 1.37 13.65 -2.15
CA LEU A 67 2.19 14.88 -2.24
C LEU A 67 1.43 16.06 -1.65
N TYR A 68 0.14 16.20 -2.00
CA TYR A 68 -0.72 17.22 -1.43
C TYR A 68 -0.78 17.13 0.11
N GLN A 69 -0.97 15.92 0.66
CA GLN A 69 -0.99 15.70 2.11
C GLN A 69 0.33 16.09 2.78
N PHE A 70 1.47 15.81 2.15
CA PHE A 70 2.79 16.18 2.64
C PHE A 70 2.98 17.71 2.66
N PHE A 71 2.73 18.38 1.54
CA PHE A 71 2.90 19.84 1.44
C PHE A 71 1.88 20.61 2.28
N THR A 72 0.74 20.00 2.60
CA THR A 72 -0.30 20.62 3.44
C THR A 72 -0.13 20.29 4.93
N ARG A 73 0.82 19.43 5.31
CA ARG A 73 1.02 19.03 6.72
C ARG A 73 1.66 20.18 7.52
N LYS A 74 0.89 20.73 8.45
CA LYS A 74 1.33 21.75 9.42
C LYS A 74 1.54 21.11 10.79
N GLN A 75 2.50 21.58 11.58
CA GLN A 75 2.66 21.14 12.97
C GLN A 75 1.33 21.36 13.73
N LEU A 76 0.84 20.33 14.42
CA LEU A 76 -0.41 20.43 15.18
C LEU A 76 -0.17 21.14 16.51
N ASP A 77 -1.20 21.80 17.03
CA ASP A 77 -1.11 22.46 18.33
C ASP A 77 -0.87 21.42 19.44
N GLY A 78 0.22 21.60 20.20
CA GLY A 78 0.69 20.64 21.21
C GLY A 78 1.51 19.45 20.70
N GLU A 79 1.84 19.37 19.40
CA GLU A 79 2.76 18.36 18.88
C GLU A 79 4.23 18.78 19.12
N PRO A 80 5.07 17.94 19.78
CA PRO A 80 6.49 18.22 19.92
C PRO A 80 7.18 18.30 18.56
N PHE A 81 8.07 19.28 18.38
CA PHE A 81 8.78 19.51 17.12
C PHE A 81 9.53 18.25 16.65
N ASP A 82 10.21 17.55 17.56
CA ASP A 82 10.98 16.35 17.22
C ASP A 82 10.12 15.25 16.61
N LYS A 83 8.87 15.11 17.10
CA LYS A 83 7.92 14.13 16.56
C LYS A 83 7.52 14.52 15.14
N PHE A 84 7.12 15.77 14.94
CA PHE A 84 6.78 16.33 13.63
C PHE A 84 7.93 16.17 12.62
N TYR A 85 9.15 16.56 13.00
CA TYR A 85 10.33 16.44 12.18
C TYR A 85 10.65 14.98 11.85
N SER A 86 10.56 14.08 12.83
CA SER A 86 10.85 12.65 12.62
C SER A 86 9.87 12.00 11.64
N ASP A 87 8.60 12.39 11.69
CA ASP A 87 7.57 11.83 10.81
C ASP A 87 7.69 12.41 9.39
N LEU A 88 7.97 13.71 9.27
CA LEU A 88 8.28 14.34 7.98
C LEU A 88 9.54 13.72 7.34
N HIS A 89 10.58 13.49 8.14
CA HIS A 89 11.83 12.90 7.69
C HIS A 89 11.66 11.44 7.22
N LYS A 90 10.84 10.65 7.92
CA LYS A 90 10.49 9.28 7.49
C LYS A 90 9.72 9.29 6.17
N GLU A 91 8.79 10.22 5.97
CA GLU A 91 8.05 10.33 4.71
C GLU A 91 8.96 10.73 3.54
N ILE A 92 9.91 11.65 3.77
CA ILE A 92 10.93 12.04 2.79
C ILE A 92 11.84 10.85 2.46
N GLN A 93 12.39 10.16 3.46
CA GLN A 93 13.26 8.99 3.24
C GLN A 93 12.52 7.85 2.51
N ALA A 94 11.27 7.57 2.89
CA ALA A 94 10.45 6.55 2.23
C ALA A 94 10.13 6.88 0.76
N ARG A 95 10.24 8.15 0.36
CA ARG A 95 10.09 8.63 -1.02
C ARG A 95 11.41 8.71 -1.77
N LEU A 96 12.50 9.16 -1.15
CA LEU A 96 13.86 9.13 -1.71
C LEU A 96 14.29 7.71 -2.10
N LEU A 97 13.85 6.71 -1.33
CA LEU A 97 14.08 5.30 -1.65
C LEU A 97 13.22 4.77 -2.82
N ARG A 98 12.22 5.53 -3.28
CA ARG A 98 11.30 5.13 -4.38
C ARG A 98 11.48 5.96 -5.64
N GLU A 99 11.96 7.20 -5.53
CA GLU A 99 12.03 8.15 -6.63
C GLU A 99 13.28 9.00 -6.51
N GLU A 100 14.04 9.10 -7.61
CA GLU A 100 15.06 10.15 -7.78
C GLU A 100 14.37 11.52 -7.87
N LEU A 101 13.89 12.02 -6.74
CA LEU A 101 13.48 13.40 -6.57
C LEU A 101 14.76 14.20 -6.33
N THR A 102 15.43 14.59 -7.42
CA THR A 102 16.59 15.48 -7.32
C THR A 102 16.17 16.77 -6.62
N LEU A 103 17.01 17.27 -5.72
CA LEU A 103 16.79 18.48 -4.92
C LEU A 103 16.28 19.66 -5.79
N GLU A 104 16.75 19.74 -7.03
CA GLU A 104 16.32 20.73 -8.04
C GLU A 104 14.82 20.71 -8.34
N LYS A 105 14.20 19.52 -8.44
CA LYS A 105 12.76 19.39 -8.73
C LYS A 105 11.92 19.84 -7.54
N THR A 106 12.37 19.55 -6.33
CA THR A 106 11.71 19.97 -5.09
C THR A 106 11.81 21.49 -4.91
N VAL A 107 13.00 22.06 -5.14
CA VAL A 107 13.22 23.52 -5.06
C VAL A 107 12.35 24.27 -6.08
N LYS A 108 12.28 23.79 -7.32
CA LYS A 108 11.37 24.37 -8.34
C LYS A 108 9.91 24.33 -7.91
N HIS A 109 9.47 23.23 -7.30
CA HIS A 109 8.08 23.12 -6.85
C HIS A 109 7.76 24.12 -5.73
N CYS A 110 8.61 24.22 -4.71
CA CYS A 110 8.43 25.19 -3.62
C CYS A 110 8.40 26.64 -4.14
N GLN A 111 9.29 27.00 -5.07
CA GLN A 111 9.32 28.33 -5.67
C GLN A 111 8.04 28.68 -6.44
N ILE A 112 7.46 27.69 -7.15
CA ILE A 112 6.19 27.87 -7.88
C ILE A 112 5.03 28.08 -6.91
N THR A 113 4.99 27.32 -5.81
CA THR A 113 3.94 27.43 -4.79
C THR A 113 4.00 28.77 -4.06
N GLU A 114 5.20 29.23 -3.67
CA GLU A 114 5.40 30.56 -3.07
C GLU A 114 4.97 31.69 -4.02
N GLN A 115 5.28 31.59 -5.31
CA GLN A 115 4.87 32.58 -6.31
C GLN A 115 3.35 32.61 -6.57
N SER A 116 2.66 31.49 -6.32
CA SER A 116 1.20 31.41 -6.44
C SER A 116 0.45 31.97 -5.22
N GLU A 117 1.12 32.12 -4.07
CA GLU A 117 0.55 32.68 -2.84
C GLU A 117 0.74 34.21 -2.72
N VAL A 118 1.59 34.80 -3.57
CA VAL A 118 1.91 36.24 -3.57
C VAL A 118 1.09 37.04 -4.60
N ASN A 119 0.24 36.38 -5.41
CA ASN A 119 -0.69 37.02 -6.36
C ASN A 119 -2.15 36.94 -5.89
#